data_AF-H3KEA5-F1
#
_entry.id   AF-H3KEA5-F1
#
_cell.length_a   1.000
_cell.length_b   1.000
_cell.length_c   1.000
_cell.angle_alpha   90.00
_cell.angle_beta   90.00
_cell.angle_gamma   90.00
#
_symmetry.space_group_name_H-M   'P 1'
#
loop_
_entity.id
_entity.type
_entity.pdbx_description
1 polymer ?
#
loop_
_entity_poly.entity_id
_entity_poly.type
_entity_poly.pdbx_seq_one_letter_code
_entity_poly.pdbx_strand_id
1 'polypeptide(L)'
;MQTLWTTVVRKSESRLVALTGRRGVGKTTLLHQAFRGRDGIRYVHFFVPEGSSARRIAALWSGVLSRALGFSASTLGETPFEVLRTAVELTRDDPAVIVVDECQRLDREEPDFWGRLQHLWDSKRKSTRALLIMCGSDAAALERIFNDGRAPMYGRTDEQLRLLPFELVRSAEELHERPPSGWLKCFKPNPNAVKVKSVKVDAVEVRGRPDARPSGASTQRRLWVSLPRCYLSGSPTNGTNTMNTYVTGAAIRALREKRGMTQHELAAKLFVSDKAVSKWETGKGFPSIALVERLAKTLEVSVPELLSGEAVVNVNRASNMLKSELYVCPVCGNVVRATGSAHVSCCGITLPELEAEPVDEAHEVTVEKIEHEWFVTTAHPMTKEHHLSFVAYVTGDRFELVKLFPESTVEVRFFSRGRGVLYWYCNQHGLFSRRL
;
A
#
# COMPACT_ATOMS: atom_id res chain seq x y z
N MET A 1 -3.59 -15.37 -15.38
CA MET A 1 -2.77 -16.58 -15.11
C MET A 1 -3.49 -17.88 -15.46
N GLN A 2 -4.65 -18.20 -14.87
CA GLN A 2 -5.39 -19.42 -15.22
C GLN A 2 -5.79 -19.47 -16.70
N THR A 3 -6.24 -18.36 -17.29
CA THR A 3 -6.55 -18.26 -18.73
C THR A 3 -5.34 -18.56 -19.62
N LEU A 4 -4.14 -18.12 -19.22
CA LEU A 4 -2.90 -18.40 -19.94
C LEU A 4 -2.52 -19.88 -19.83
N TRP A 5 -2.67 -20.47 -18.64
CA TRP A 5 -2.49 -21.91 -18.45
C TRP A 5 -3.45 -22.72 -19.33
N THR A 6 -4.74 -22.38 -19.36
CA THR A 6 -5.70 -23.05 -20.25
C THR A 6 -5.34 -22.89 -21.72
N THR A 7 -4.68 -21.79 -22.09
CA THR A 7 -4.21 -21.56 -23.45
C THR A 7 -3.02 -22.46 -23.79
N VAL A 8 -2.06 -22.64 -22.87
CA VAL A 8 -0.94 -23.58 -23.04
C VAL A 8 -1.45 -25.01 -23.22
N VAL A 9 -2.42 -25.42 -22.40
CA VAL A 9 -3.00 -26.77 -22.48
C VAL A 9 -3.77 -26.97 -23.80
N ARG A 10 -4.56 -25.98 -24.25
CA ARG A 10 -5.43 -26.09 -25.43
C ARG A 10 -4.74 -25.84 -26.77
N LYS A 11 -3.85 -24.84 -26.84
CA LYS A 11 -3.17 -24.45 -28.09
C LYS A 11 -1.82 -25.15 -28.28
N SER A 12 -1.35 -25.90 -27.28
CA SER A 12 -0.09 -26.66 -27.31
C SER A 12 1.14 -25.82 -27.67
N GLU A 13 1.15 -24.55 -27.28
CA GLU A 13 2.29 -23.64 -27.44
C GLU A 13 2.67 -23.01 -26.11
N SER A 14 3.97 -22.83 -25.90
CA SER A 14 4.52 -22.17 -24.72
C SER A 14 4.14 -20.68 -24.67
N ARG A 15 3.97 -20.18 -23.45
CA ARG A 15 3.62 -18.79 -23.15
C ARG A 15 4.60 -18.20 -22.14
N LEU A 16 5.02 -16.96 -22.36
CA LEU A 16 5.94 -16.24 -21.48
C LEU A 16 5.20 -15.12 -20.78
N VAL A 17 5.30 -15.08 -19.46
CA VAL A 17 4.71 -14.04 -18.62
C VAL A 17 5.82 -13.36 -17.82
N ALA A 18 5.87 -12.03 -17.88
CA ALA A 18 6.67 -11.26 -16.93
C ALA A 18 5.78 -10.82 -15.76
N LEU A 19 6.15 -11.15 -14.52
CA LEU A 19 5.43 -10.74 -13.32
C LEU A 19 6.31 -9.82 -12.45
N THR A 20 5.97 -8.55 -12.42
CA THR A 20 6.66 -7.52 -11.62
C THR A 20 5.89 -7.20 -10.35
N GLY A 21 6.57 -6.69 -9.33
CA GLY A 21 5.91 -6.18 -8.11
C GLY A 21 6.90 -5.94 -6.99
N ARG A 22 6.61 -5.01 -6.08
CA ARG A 22 7.54 -4.62 -5.00
C ARG A 22 7.93 -5.83 -4.12
N ARG A 23 9.08 -5.76 -3.46
CA ARG A 23 9.48 -6.74 -2.44
C ARG A 23 8.38 -6.81 -1.36
N GLY A 24 7.97 -8.02 -0.97
CA GLY A 24 6.93 -8.22 0.05
C GLY A 24 5.48 -8.15 -0.44
N VAL A 25 5.22 -7.86 -1.72
CA VAL A 25 3.84 -7.76 -2.26
C VAL A 25 3.12 -9.11 -2.46
N GLY A 26 3.77 -10.23 -2.14
CA GLY A 26 3.14 -11.57 -2.22
C GLY A 26 3.22 -12.27 -3.58
N LYS A 27 4.18 -11.92 -4.46
CA LYS A 27 4.36 -12.57 -5.79
C LYS A 27 4.48 -14.10 -5.69
N THR A 28 5.42 -14.57 -4.89
CA THR A 28 5.69 -16.00 -4.69
C THR A 28 4.47 -16.70 -4.07
N THR A 29 3.79 -16.05 -3.13
CA THR A 29 2.55 -16.54 -2.52
C THR A 29 1.43 -16.69 -3.56
N LEU A 30 1.24 -15.69 -4.42
CA LEU A 30 0.25 -15.71 -5.50
C LEU A 30 0.52 -16.87 -6.47
N LEU A 31 1.77 -17.05 -6.90
CA LEU A 31 2.15 -18.14 -7.81
C LEU A 31 1.94 -19.51 -7.18
N HIS A 32 2.30 -19.67 -5.91
CA HIS A 32 2.04 -20.92 -5.18
C HIS A 32 0.54 -21.21 -5.05
N GLN A 33 -0.30 -20.24 -4.66
CA GLN A 33 -1.75 -20.44 -4.56
C GLN A 33 -2.42 -20.67 -5.93
N ALA A 34 -1.86 -20.08 -6.99
CA ALA A 34 -2.39 -20.22 -8.33
C ALA A 34 -2.12 -21.60 -8.94
N PHE A 35 -0.99 -22.24 -8.62
CA PHE A 35 -0.51 -23.41 -9.37
C PHE A 35 0.00 -24.59 -8.53
N ARG A 36 0.54 -24.37 -7.33
CA ARG A 36 1.16 -25.44 -6.54
C ARG A 36 0.11 -26.36 -5.93
N GLY A 37 0.28 -27.67 -6.09
CA GLY A 37 -0.60 -28.69 -5.48
C GLY A 37 -1.98 -28.81 -6.14
N ARG A 38 -2.16 -28.23 -7.33
CA ARG A 38 -3.38 -28.42 -8.12
C ARG A 38 -3.26 -29.65 -8.99
N ASP A 39 -4.30 -30.48 -8.97
CA ASP A 39 -4.36 -31.68 -9.80
C ASP A 39 -4.20 -31.35 -11.29
N GLY A 40 -3.35 -32.12 -11.96
CA GLY A 40 -3.07 -31.95 -13.39
C GLY A 40 -2.18 -30.77 -13.76
N ILE A 41 -1.58 -30.06 -12.79
CA ILE A 41 -0.60 -28.99 -13.05
C ILE A 41 0.77 -29.40 -12.52
N ARG A 42 1.70 -29.67 -13.43
CA ARG A 42 3.12 -29.79 -13.05
C ARG A 42 3.69 -28.39 -12.80
N TYR A 43 4.13 -28.14 -11.57
CA TYR A 43 4.65 -26.85 -11.13
C TYR A 43 6.12 -26.95 -10.72
N VAL A 44 6.98 -26.24 -11.44
CA VAL A 44 8.42 -26.14 -11.19
C VAL A 44 8.76 -24.71 -10.80
N HIS A 45 9.40 -24.54 -9.64
CA HIS A 45 9.73 -23.21 -9.11
C HIS A 45 11.23 -23.07 -8.87
N PHE A 46 11.87 -22.33 -9.74
CA PHE A 46 13.26 -21.96 -9.66
C PHE A 46 13.40 -20.61 -8.96
N PHE A 47 14.22 -20.53 -7.92
CA PHE A 47 14.55 -19.29 -7.23
C PHE A 47 16.01 -18.94 -7.51
N VAL A 48 16.31 -17.65 -7.73
CA VAL A 48 17.67 -17.14 -7.89
C VAL A 48 18.15 -16.54 -6.56
N PRO A 49 18.98 -17.25 -5.77
CA PRO A 49 19.48 -16.75 -4.50
C PRO A 49 20.47 -15.61 -4.72
N GLU A 50 20.51 -14.69 -3.77
CA GLU A 50 21.47 -13.59 -3.78
C GLU A 50 22.89 -14.10 -3.49
N GLY A 51 23.89 -13.62 -4.24
CA GLY A 51 25.30 -13.94 -4.01
C GLY A 51 25.71 -15.38 -4.32
N SER A 52 24.90 -16.13 -5.07
CA SER A 52 25.22 -17.50 -5.48
C SER A 52 25.76 -17.55 -6.91
N SER A 53 26.86 -18.27 -7.13
CA SER A 53 27.43 -18.47 -8.47
C SER A 53 26.48 -19.26 -9.38
N ALA A 54 26.63 -19.06 -10.70
CA ALA A 54 25.87 -19.80 -11.71
C ALA A 54 25.86 -21.32 -11.48
N ARG A 55 27.02 -21.92 -11.17
CA ARG A 55 27.13 -23.36 -10.89
C ARG A 55 26.30 -23.79 -9.67
N ARG A 56 26.27 -22.97 -8.61
CA ARG A 56 25.45 -23.26 -7.42
C ARG A 56 23.96 -23.14 -7.74
N ILE A 57 23.57 -22.13 -8.51
CA ILE A 57 22.19 -21.95 -8.97
C ILE A 57 21.76 -23.16 -9.84
N ALA A 58 22.60 -23.59 -10.79
CA ALA A 58 22.35 -24.76 -11.63
C ALA A 58 22.18 -26.05 -10.83
N ALA A 59 23.01 -26.26 -9.80
CA ALA A 59 22.88 -27.41 -8.89
C ALA A 59 21.55 -27.38 -8.12
N LEU A 60 21.16 -26.21 -7.59
CA LEU A 60 19.87 -26.04 -6.91
C LEU A 60 18.69 -26.32 -7.84
N TRP A 61 18.72 -25.76 -9.06
CA TRP A 61 17.67 -25.93 -10.05
C TRP A 61 17.59 -27.38 -10.53
N SER A 62 18.72 -28.06 -10.71
CA SER A 62 18.76 -29.48 -11.05
C SER A 62 18.06 -30.30 -9.98
N GLY A 63 18.33 -30.05 -8.69
CA GLY A 63 17.67 -30.74 -7.58
C GLY A 63 16.16 -30.44 -7.47
N VAL A 64 15.71 -29.25 -7.91
CA VAL A 64 14.27 -28.94 -8.01
C VAL A 64 13.64 -29.71 -9.17
N LEU A 65 14.27 -29.71 -10.34
CA LEU A 65 13.75 -30.32 -11.55
C LEU A 65 13.67 -31.84 -11.43
N SER A 66 14.72 -32.49 -10.92
CA SER A 66 14.77 -33.94 -10.66
C SER A 66 13.63 -34.39 -9.75
N ARG A 67 13.33 -33.64 -8.70
CA ARG A 67 12.20 -33.94 -7.78
C ARG A 67 10.84 -33.73 -8.42
N ALA A 68 10.69 -32.70 -9.26
CA ALA A 68 9.43 -32.40 -9.92
C ALA A 68 9.08 -33.37 -11.07
N LEU A 69 10.11 -33.99 -11.67
CA LEU A 69 9.98 -34.87 -12.84
C LEU A 69 10.33 -36.34 -12.57
N GLY A 70 10.73 -36.69 -11.34
CA GLY A 70 10.86 -38.08 -10.91
C GLY A 70 12.04 -38.85 -11.51
N PHE A 71 13.13 -38.15 -11.88
CA PHE A 71 14.36 -38.80 -12.35
C PHE A 71 15.53 -38.56 -11.40
N SER A 72 16.44 -39.52 -11.31
CA SER A 72 17.69 -39.39 -10.56
C SER A 72 18.77 -38.82 -11.48
N ALA A 73 18.91 -37.49 -11.53
CA ALA A 73 19.99 -36.87 -12.31
C ALA A 73 21.14 -36.38 -11.43
N SER A 74 22.35 -36.77 -11.79
CA SER A 74 23.55 -35.95 -11.69
C SER A 74 23.33 -34.65 -12.47
N THR A 75 23.92 -33.55 -12.02
CA THR A 75 23.69 -32.16 -12.48
C THR A 75 23.24 -32.05 -13.95
N LEU A 76 22.03 -31.53 -14.20
CA LEU A 76 21.39 -31.45 -15.54
C LEU A 76 22.04 -30.41 -16.47
N GLY A 77 23.00 -29.66 -15.94
CA GLY A 77 23.77 -28.63 -16.63
C GLY A 77 24.68 -27.91 -15.65
N GLU A 78 25.75 -27.30 -16.14
CA GLU A 78 26.66 -26.49 -15.32
C GLU A 78 26.16 -25.06 -15.13
N THR A 79 25.21 -24.63 -15.97
CA THR A 79 24.65 -23.27 -15.96
C THR A 79 23.13 -23.26 -15.68
N PRO A 80 22.60 -22.20 -15.04
CA PRO A 80 21.16 -22.02 -14.84
C PRO A 80 20.36 -22.12 -16.14
N PHE A 81 20.89 -21.55 -17.23
CA PHE A 81 20.25 -21.66 -18.54
C PHE A 81 20.11 -23.10 -19.02
N GLU A 82 21.12 -23.96 -18.88
CA GLU A 82 21.04 -25.36 -19.33
C GLU A 82 19.95 -26.13 -18.60
N VAL A 83 19.81 -25.89 -17.29
CA VAL A 83 18.75 -26.52 -16.50
C VAL A 83 17.38 -25.99 -16.92
N LEU A 84 17.24 -24.68 -17.16
CA LEU A 84 16.00 -24.09 -17.65
C LEU A 84 15.63 -24.60 -19.05
N ARG A 85 16.59 -24.70 -19.95
CA ARG A 85 16.40 -25.28 -21.29
C ARG A 85 15.82 -26.69 -21.18
N THR A 86 16.45 -27.54 -20.38
CA THR A 86 15.97 -28.91 -20.14
C THR A 86 14.56 -28.90 -19.57
N ALA A 87 14.27 -28.03 -18.60
CA ALA A 87 12.92 -27.90 -18.02
C ALA A 87 11.87 -27.55 -19.09
N VAL A 88 12.16 -26.60 -19.99
CA VAL A 88 11.26 -26.19 -21.07
C VAL A 88 11.09 -27.29 -22.11
N GLU A 89 12.16 -27.97 -22.52
CA GLU A 89 12.11 -29.02 -23.53
C GLU A 89 11.31 -30.24 -23.08
N LEU A 90 11.37 -30.58 -21.79
CA LEU A 90 10.57 -31.65 -21.20
C LEU A 90 9.06 -31.37 -21.19
N THR A 91 8.65 -30.13 -21.46
CA THR A 91 7.21 -29.78 -21.59
C THR A 91 6.61 -30.09 -22.95
N ARG A 92 7.36 -30.69 -23.89
CA ARG A 92 6.84 -31.08 -25.20
C ARG A 92 5.63 -32.02 -25.06
N ASP A 93 5.79 -33.05 -24.25
CA ASP A 93 4.77 -34.08 -24.08
C ASP A 93 3.78 -33.71 -22.96
N ASP A 94 4.29 -33.16 -21.86
CA ASP A 94 3.53 -32.88 -20.66
C ASP A 94 3.63 -31.41 -20.21
N PRO A 95 2.55 -30.62 -20.27
CA PRO A 95 2.57 -29.21 -19.91
C PRO A 95 3.04 -28.94 -18.49
N ALA A 96 3.83 -27.89 -18.32
CA ALA A 96 4.27 -27.46 -17.00
C ALA A 96 4.26 -25.94 -16.85
N VAL A 97 4.03 -25.50 -15.61
CA VAL A 97 4.27 -24.13 -15.19
C VAL A 97 5.69 -24.06 -14.64
N ILE A 98 6.53 -23.24 -15.27
CA ILE A 98 7.92 -23.05 -14.87
C ILE A 98 8.06 -21.61 -14.40
N VAL A 99 8.41 -21.42 -13.14
CA VAL A 99 8.63 -20.09 -12.55
C VAL A 99 10.12 -19.89 -12.34
N VAL A 100 10.64 -18.73 -12.75
CA VAL A 100 11.96 -18.22 -12.39
C VAL A 100 11.78 -16.97 -11.53
N ASP A 101 11.95 -17.12 -10.23
CA ASP A 101 11.77 -16.07 -9.23
C ASP A 101 13.08 -15.33 -8.92
N GLU A 102 12.97 -14.01 -8.80
CA GLU A 102 14.05 -13.03 -8.79
C GLU A 102 15.00 -13.14 -10.01
N CYS A 103 14.41 -13.30 -11.20
CA CYS A 103 15.14 -13.60 -12.44
C CYS A 103 16.16 -12.52 -12.85
N GLN A 104 15.97 -11.27 -12.46
CA GLN A 104 16.89 -10.16 -12.78
C GLN A 104 18.29 -10.35 -12.22
N ARG A 105 18.46 -11.24 -11.24
CA ARG A 105 19.76 -11.54 -10.64
C ARG A 105 20.66 -12.36 -11.56
N LEU A 106 20.09 -13.00 -12.59
CA LEU A 106 20.84 -13.79 -13.56
C LEU A 106 21.78 -12.94 -14.42
N ASP A 107 21.47 -11.65 -14.63
CA ASP A 107 22.35 -10.69 -15.35
C ASP A 107 23.79 -10.71 -14.84
N ARG A 108 23.94 -10.85 -13.52
CA ARG A 108 25.25 -10.81 -12.86
C ARG A 108 25.97 -12.15 -12.90
N GLU A 109 25.24 -13.24 -12.74
CA GLU A 109 25.82 -14.58 -12.56
C GLU A 109 26.02 -15.30 -13.90
N GLU A 110 25.20 -14.99 -14.91
CA GLU A 110 25.28 -15.52 -16.28
C GLU A 110 24.96 -14.40 -17.29
N PRO A 111 25.96 -13.59 -17.70
CA PRO A 111 25.73 -12.39 -18.53
C PRO A 111 25.01 -12.61 -19.87
N ASP A 112 25.17 -13.79 -20.49
CA ASP A 112 24.52 -14.15 -21.77
C ASP A 112 23.18 -14.90 -21.59
N PHE A 113 22.67 -15.01 -20.36
CA PHE A 113 21.46 -15.78 -20.06
C PHE A 113 20.27 -15.38 -20.95
N TRP A 114 20.05 -14.07 -21.13
CA TRP A 114 18.91 -13.56 -21.89
C TRP A 114 19.04 -13.75 -23.40
N GLY A 115 20.25 -13.66 -23.94
CA GLY A 115 20.51 -13.96 -25.36
C GLY A 115 20.25 -15.44 -25.65
N ARG A 116 20.73 -16.33 -24.78
CA ARG A 116 20.45 -17.76 -24.85
C ARG A 116 18.95 -18.06 -24.69
N LEU A 117 18.26 -17.38 -23.76
CA LEU A 117 16.83 -17.52 -23.56
C LEU A 117 16.02 -17.04 -24.77
N GLN A 118 16.43 -15.96 -25.41
CA GLN A 118 15.82 -15.47 -26.65
C GLN A 118 15.88 -16.55 -27.74
N HIS A 119 17.05 -17.14 -27.98
CA HIS A 119 17.22 -18.21 -28.97
C HIS A 119 16.40 -19.46 -28.63
N LEU A 120 16.35 -19.84 -27.35
CA LEU A 120 15.52 -20.95 -26.89
C LEU A 120 14.04 -20.67 -27.15
N TRP A 121 13.57 -19.47 -26.79
CA TRP A 121 12.17 -19.10 -26.90
C TRP A 121 11.73 -19.06 -28.36
N ASP A 122 12.50 -18.42 -29.23
CA ASP A 122 12.16 -18.30 -30.65
C ASP A 122 12.15 -19.66 -31.36
N SER A 123 13.02 -20.59 -30.97
CA SER A 123 13.11 -21.92 -31.60
C SER A 123 12.14 -22.95 -31.02
N LYS A 124 11.83 -22.90 -29.72
CA LYS A 124 11.07 -23.96 -29.04
C LYS A 124 9.64 -23.58 -28.66
N ARG A 125 9.25 -22.31 -28.70
CA ARG A 125 7.92 -21.86 -28.22
C ARG A 125 6.75 -22.65 -28.82
N LYS A 126 6.80 -22.96 -30.11
CA LYS A 126 5.73 -23.71 -30.81
C LYS A 126 5.77 -25.23 -30.65
N SER A 127 6.88 -25.78 -30.13
CA SER A 127 7.12 -27.22 -29.98
C SER A 127 7.18 -27.68 -28.52
N THR A 128 6.88 -26.77 -27.59
CA THR A 128 6.88 -26.99 -26.14
C THR A 128 5.60 -26.43 -25.54
N ARG A 129 5.23 -26.86 -24.33
CA ARG A 129 3.98 -26.49 -23.66
C ARG A 129 4.26 -25.96 -22.25
N ALA A 130 5.18 -25.02 -22.16
CA ALA A 130 5.58 -24.36 -20.92
C ALA A 130 4.81 -23.05 -20.72
N LEU A 131 4.21 -22.86 -19.54
CA LEU A 131 3.91 -21.53 -19.04
C LEU A 131 5.13 -21.02 -18.27
N LEU A 132 6.01 -20.28 -18.95
CA LEU A 132 7.21 -19.70 -18.36
C LEU A 132 6.85 -18.37 -17.70
N ILE A 133 7.08 -18.26 -16.39
CA ILE A 133 6.81 -17.07 -15.60
C ILE A 133 8.14 -16.54 -15.08
N MET A 134 8.54 -15.35 -15.54
CA MET A 134 9.72 -14.65 -15.08
C MET A 134 9.28 -13.58 -14.09
N CYS A 135 9.66 -13.70 -12.82
CA CYS A 135 9.24 -12.75 -11.80
C CYS A 135 10.41 -12.15 -11.03
N GLY A 136 10.19 -10.93 -10.51
CA GLY A 136 11.22 -10.20 -9.79
C GLY A 136 10.70 -9.03 -8.99
N SER A 137 11.46 -8.64 -7.96
CA SER A 137 11.15 -7.49 -7.11
C SER A 137 11.64 -6.16 -7.68
N ASP A 138 12.62 -6.19 -8.59
CA ASP A 138 13.17 -5.03 -9.27
C ASP A 138 12.42 -4.75 -10.57
N ALA A 139 11.42 -3.87 -10.49
CA ALA A 139 10.61 -3.50 -11.65
C ALA A 139 11.45 -2.82 -12.74
N ALA A 140 12.48 -2.04 -12.39
CA ALA A 140 13.31 -1.36 -13.37
C ALA A 140 14.19 -2.34 -14.14
N ALA A 141 14.75 -3.35 -13.47
CA ALA A 141 15.51 -4.40 -14.15
C ALA A 141 14.62 -5.22 -15.09
N LEU A 142 13.43 -5.62 -14.66
CA LEU A 142 12.49 -6.35 -15.53
C LEU A 142 12.02 -5.47 -16.71
N GLU A 143 11.83 -4.17 -16.50
CA GLU A 143 11.52 -3.23 -17.58
C GLU A 143 12.64 -3.21 -18.64
N ARG A 144 13.91 -3.15 -18.21
CA ARG A 144 15.05 -3.24 -19.15
C ARG A 144 15.11 -4.57 -19.88
N ILE A 145 14.76 -5.68 -19.24
CA ILE A 145 14.85 -7.01 -19.84
C ILE A 145 13.73 -7.24 -20.88
N PHE A 146 12.50 -6.82 -20.57
CA PHE A 146 11.32 -7.17 -21.36
C PHE A 146 10.73 -6.03 -22.21
N ASN A 147 11.02 -4.75 -21.89
CA ASN A 147 10.37 -3.59 -22.51
C ASN A 147 11.33 -2.61 -23.20
N ASP A 148 12.65 -2.73 -23.00
CA ASP A 148 13.62 -1.98 -23.79
C ASP A 148 13.71 -2.56 -25.22
N GLY A 149 13.55 -1.72 -26.24
CA GLY A 149 13.59 -2.13 -27.65
C GLY A 149 14.90 -2.78 -28.09
N ARG A 150 15.99 -2.64 -27.32
CA ARG A 150 17.28 -3.31 -27.58
C ARG A 150 17.46 -4.62 -26.80
N ALA A 151 16.54 -4.95 -25.90
CA ALA A 151 16.70 -6.11 -25.03
C ALA A 151 16.32 -7.43 -25.73
N PRO A 152 17.01 -8.55 -25.40
CA PRO A 152 16.75 -9.86 -26.02
C PRO A 152 15.29 -10.32 -25.92
N MET A 153 14.60 -10.00 -24.81
CA MET A 153 13.24 -10.45 -24.56
C MET A 153 12.15 -9.46 -25.00
N TYR A 154 12.52 -8.36 -25.66
CA TYR A 154 11.57 -7.39 -26.18
C TYR A 154 10.59 -8.03 -27.17
N GLY A 155 9.29 -7.77 -27.00
CA GLY A 155 8.22 -8.29 -27.85
C GLY A 155 7.97 -9.82 -27.75
N ARG A 156 8.65 -10.52 -26.84
CA ARG A 156 8.51 -11.98 -26.66
C ARG A 156 7.62 -12.40 -25.49
N THR A 157 7.22 -11.44 -24.66
CA THR A 157 6.26 -11.64 -23.58
C THR A 157 4.84 -11.73 -24.15
N ASP A 158 4.09 -12.73 -23.74
CA ASP A 158 2.67 -12.86 -24.07
C ASP A 158 1.82 -11.95 -23.18
N GLU A 159 2.22 -11.81 -21.92
CA GLU A 159 1.54 -10.98 -20.93
C GLU A 159 2.54 -10.40 -19.93
N GLN A 160 2.25 -9.18 -19.47
CA GLN A 160 3.00 -8.55 -18.39
C GLN A 160 2.05 -8.19 -17.26
N LEU A 161 2.29 -8.81 -16.10
CA LEU A 161 1.48 -8.64 -14.92
C LEU A 161 2.27 -7.82 -13.91
N ARG A 162 1.63 -6.79 -13.35
CA ARG A 162 2.18 -6.01 -12.25
C ARG A 162 1.36 -6.25 -11.00
N LEU A 163 1.95 -6.93 -10.03
CA LEU A 163 1.35 -7.11 -8.72
C LEU A 163 1.55 -5.83 -7.90
N LEU A 164 0.44 -5.13 -7.70
CA LEU A 164 0.38 -3.91 -6.91
C LEU A 164 0.18 -4.28 -5.44
N PRO A 165 0.68 -3.46 -4.49
CA PRO A 165 0.26 -3.55 -3.10
C PRO A 165 -1.26 -3.51 -2.99
N PHE A 166 -1.80 -4.22 -2.01
CA PHE A 166 -3.21 -4.09 -1.70
C PHE A 166 -3.53 -2.62 -1.42
N GLU A 167 -4.57 -2.11 -2.06
CA GLU A 167 -5.14 -0.83 -1.68
C GLU A 167 -5.74 -0.98 -0.28
N LEU A 168 -5.58 0.04 0.58
CA LEU A 168 -6.04 0.03 1.98
C LEU A 168 -7.51 -0.41 2.12
N VAL A 169 -8.35 -0.02 1.16
CA VAL A 169 -9.78 -0.39 1.11
C VAL A 169 -9.95 -1.90 0.88
N ARG A 170 -9.28 -2.47 -0.12
CA ARG A 170 -9.32 -3.92 -0.39
C ARG A 170 -8.70 -4.75 0.72
N SER A 171 -7.65 -4.22 1.35
CA SER A 171 -6.99 -4.86 2.49
C SER A 171 -7.96 -4.97 3.65
N ALA A 172 -8.72 -3.90 3.95
CA ALA A 172 -9.73 -3.90 5.00
C ALA A 172 -10.90 -4.85 4.70
N GLU A 173 -11.37 -4.91 3.45
CA GLU A 173 -12.43 -5.82 3.00
C GLU A 173 -11.99 -7.30 3.07
N GLU A 174 -10.82 -7.67 2.52
CA GLU A 174 -10.30 -9.04 2.58
C GLU A 174 -9.93 -9.47 4.01
N LEU A 175 -9.41 -8.55 4.84
CA LEU A 175 -9.17 -8.80 6.27
C LEU A 175 -10.46 -9.01 7.06
N HIS A 176 -11.57 -8.38 6.65
CA HIS A 176 -12.89 -8.57 7.26
C HIS A 176 -13.48 -9.93 6.89
N GLU A 177 -13.29 -10.39 5.66
CA GLU A 177 -13.85 -11.65 5.16
C GLU A 177 -13.04 -12.90 5.57
N ARG A 178 -11.71 -12.79 5.73
CA ARG A 178 -10.83 -13.92 6.07
C ARG A 178 -9.70 -13.52 7.03
N PRO A 179 -10.01 -13.30 8.33
CA PRO A 179 -8.95 -13.07 9.32
C PRO A 179 -8.03 -14.30 9.41
N PRO A 180 -6.71 -14.16 9.24
CA PRO A 180 -5.78 -15.27 9.39
C PRO A 180 -5.86 -15.87 10.81
N SER A 181 -6.00 -17.19 10.89
CA SER A 181 -6.02 -17.93 12.16
C SER A 181 -4.68 -17.76 12.89
N GLY A 182 -4.64 -16.78 13.80
CA GLY A 182 -3.44 -16.38 14.54
C GLY A 182 -3.45 -14.91 14.97
N TRP A 183 -4.24 -14.05 14.32
CA TRP A 183 -4.33 -12.62 14.65
C TRP A 183 -5.29 -12.30 15.82
N LEU A 184 -6.16 -13.24 16.20
CA LEU A 184 -7.09 -13.12 17.35
C LEU A 184 -6.41 -12.98 18.72
N LYS A 185 -5.06 -12.99 18.78
CA LYS A 185 -4.30 -12.67 20.00
C LYS A 185 -3.81 -11.22 20.08
N CYS A 186 -3.83 -10.47 18.98
CA CYS A 186 -3.27 -9.11 18.92
C CYS A 186 -4.34 -8.00 18.86
N PHE A 187 -5.61 -8.35 18.66
CA PHE A 187 -6.73 -7.41 18.81
C PHE A 187 -7.58 -7.84 20.00
N LYS A 188 -7.43 -7.15 21.14
CA LYS A 188 -8.53 -7.08 22.10
C LYS A 188 -9.64 -6.26 21.44
N PRO A 189 -10.89 -6.74 21.38
CA PRO A 189 -11.99 -5.94 20.84
C PRO A 189 -12.14 -4.67 21.68
N ASN A 190 -12.34 -3.54 21.01
CA ASN A 190 -12.70 -2.28 21.65
C ASN A 190 -13.99 -2.51 22.48
N PRO A 191 -13.99 -2.26 23.81
CA PRO A 191 -15.18 -2.40 24.64
C PRO A 191 -16.35 -1.50 24.23
N ASN A 192 -16.09 -0.48 23.39
CA ASN A 192 -17.09 0.46 22.87
C ASN A 192 -17.59 0.13 21.44
N ALA A 193 -17.29 -1.06 20.90
CA ALA A 193 -17.89 -1.49 19.64
C ALA A 193 -19.40 -1.70 19.81
N VAL A 194 -20.22 -0.77 19.29
CA VAL A 194 -21.67 -0.92 19.23
C VAL A 194 -21.98 -2.11 18.33
N LYS A 195 -22.64 -3.13 18.89
CA LYS A 195 -23.14 -4.31 18.15
C LYS A 195 -24.06 -3.85 17.01
N VAL A 196 -23.57 -3.93 15.78
CA VAL A 196 -24.42 -3.88 14.59
C VAL A 196 -25.24 -5.17 14.57
N LYS A 197 -26.52 -5.09 14.94
CA LYS A 197 -27.46 -6.21 14.76
C LYS A 197 -27.67 -6.40 13.25
N SER A 198 -27.24 -7.57 12.76
CA SER A 198 -27.54 -8.19 11.46
C SER A 198 -28.18 -7.29 10.39
N VAL A 199 -27.39 -6.97 9.36
CA VAL A 199 -27.89 -6.50 8.07
C VAL A 199 -28.86 -7.55 7.51
N LYS A 200 -30.15 -7.20 7.41
CA LYS A 200 -31.08 -7.89 6.52
C LYS A 200 -30.80 -7.38 5.11
N VAL A 201 -30.34 -8.29 4.25
CA VAL A 201 -30.35 -8.07 2.80
C VAL A 201 -31.79 -8.26 2.36
N ASP A 202 -32.52 -7.17 2.11
CA ASP A 202 -33.82 -7.29 1.45
C ASP A 202 -33.59 -7.67 -0.02
N ALA A 203 -34.27 -8.74 -0.43
CA ALA A 203 -34.17 -9.34 -1.75
C ALA A 203 -34.39 -8.30 -2.87
N VAL A 204 -33.50 -8.33 -3.86
CA VAL A 204 -33.68 -7.59 -5.11
C VAL A 204 -34.90 -8.16 -5.84
N GLU A 205 -35.94 -7.33 -5.98
CA GLU A 205 -37.09 -7.58 -6.85
C GLU A 205 -36.61 -7.73 -8.30
N VAL A 206 -36.64 -8.96 -8.81
CA VAL A 206 -36.55 -9.22 -10.25
C VAL A 206 -37.88 -8.80 -10.87
N ARG A 207 -37.90 -7.70 -11.62
CA ARG A 207 -39.02 -7.36 -12.51
C ARG A 207 -39.09 -8.37 -13.65
N GLY A 208 -39.77 -9.49 -13.42
CA GLY A 208 -40.46 -10.27 -14.45
C GLY A 208 -41.89 -9.74 -14.64
N ARG A 209 -42.37 -9.71 -15.88
CA ARG A 209 -43.79 -9.44 -16.23
C ARG A 209 -44.71 -10.59 -15.77
N PRO A 210 -46.04 -10.37 -15.74
CA PRO A 210 -46.94 -10.79 -14.67
C PRO A 210 -47.41 -12.24 -14.82
N ASP A 211 -47.69 -12.91 -13.69
CA ASP A 211 -48.95 -13.63 -13.45
C ASP A 211 -48.97 -14.29 -12.06
N ALA A 212 -50.18 -14.35 -11.48
CA ALA A 212 -50.63 -15.02 -10.24
C ALA A 212 -50.59 -14.25 -8.90
N ARG A 213 -51.77 -14.24 -8.26
CA ARG A 213 -52.15 -13.60 -6.98
C ARG A 213 -51.81 -14.46 -5.74
N PRO A 214 -51.86 -13.89 -4.50
CA PRO A 214 -51.12 -14.34 -3.32
C PRO A 214 -51.97 -15.00 -2.20
N SER A 215 -51.33 -15.62 -1.21
CA SER A 215 -51.96 -15.89 0.11
C SER A 215 -50.98 -15.96 1.29
N GLY A 216 -51.24 -15.14 2.33
CA GLY A 216 -50.80 -15.31 3.74
C GLY A 216 -49.55 -14.51 4.15
N ALA A 217 -49.68 -13.27 4.66
CA ALA A 217 -49.79 -12.90 6.10
C ALA A 217 -48.58 -13.38 6.95
N SER A 218 -47.81 -12.53 7.66
CA SER A 218 -48.29 -11.64 8.71
C SER A 218 -47.15 -10.77 9.32
N THR A 219 -47.51 -9.54 9.76
CA THR A 219 -47.00 -8.75 10.94
C THR A 219 -45.49 -8.42 11.06
N GLN A 220 -45.00 -7.19 11.21
CA GLN A 220 -45.39 -6.13 12.16
C GLN A 220 -44.97 -4.70 11.73
N ARG A 221 -45.91 -3.78 11.96
CA ARG A 221 -45.88 -2.33 12.29
C ARG A 221 -44.56 -1.53 12.23
N ARG A 222 -44.58 -0.53 11.34
CA ARG A 222 -43.79 0.71 11.37
C ARG A 222 -44.42 1.72 12.35
N LEU A 223 -43.58 2.45 13.08
CA LEU A 223 -43.91 3.76 13.62
C LEU A 223 -42.88 4.74 13.03
N TRP A 224 -43.41 5.74 12.31
CA TRP A 224 -42.66 6.79 11.64
C TRP A 224 -42.31 7.88 12.64
N VAL A 225 -41.05 8.30 12.69
CA VAL A 225 -40.68 9.66 13.09
C VAL A 225 -39.61 10.16 12.13
N SER A 226 -39.89 11.34 11.58
CA SER A 226 -39.22 12.10 10.54
C SER A 226 -37.77 12.50 10.86
N LEU A 227 -36.87 12.37 9.87
CA LEU A 227 -35.56 13.02 9.85
C LEU A 227 -35.61 14.31 9.00
N PRO A 228 -34.93 15.40 9.42
CA PRO A 228 -34.85 16.62 8.64
C PRO A 228 -34.03 16.45 7.36
N ARG A 229 -34.48 17.20 6.36
CA ARG A 229 -33.97 17.35 5.01
C ARG A 229 -32.81 18.37 5.00
N CYS A 230 -32.01 18.29 3.93
CA CYS A 230 -31.02 19.27 3.43
C CYS A 230 -29.56 19.01 3.91
N TYR A 231 -28.54 18.89 3.06
CA TYR A 231 -28.35 19.38 1.69
C TYR A 231 -27.65 18.34 0.78
N LEU A 232 -28.35 17.97 -0.29
CA LEU A 232 -27.76 17.56 -1.57
C LEU A 232 -27.88 18.78 -2.50
N SER A 233 -26.78 19.15 -3.16
CA SER A 233 -26.81 19.88 -4.45
C SER A 233 -25.43 19.75 -5.09
N GLY A 234 -25.24 19.09 -6.23
CA GLY A 234 -26.14 18.35 -7.10
C GLY A 234 -25.34 17.36 -7.94
N SER A 235 -26.00 16.27 -8.33
CA SER A 235 -25.53 15.28 -9.30
C SER A 235 -25.58 15.82 -10.73
N PRO A 236 -24.71 15.34 -11.64
CA PRO A 236 -25.12 15.01 -13.00
C PRO A 236 -25.41 13.51 -13.10
N THR A 237 -26.54 13.23 -13.71
CA THR A 237 -27.16 11.92 -13.95
C THR A 237 -26.52 11.13 -15.08
N ASN A 238 -26.70 9.81 -15.00
CA ASN A 238 -26.65 8.78 -16.06
C ASN A 238 -25.28 8.39 -16.65
N GLY A 239 -24.94 7.12 -16.41
CA GLY A 239 -24.27 6.25 -17.38
C GLY A 239 -22.76 6.21 -17.32
N THR A 240 -22.24 4.98 -17.27
CA THR A 240 -20.85 4.54 -17.38
C THR A 240 -20.03 4.48 -16.09
N ASN A 241 -19.40 3.31 -15.94
CA ASN A 241 -18.38 2.93 -14.97
C ASN A 241 -17.26 4.00 -14.96
N THR A 242 -17.29 4.97 -14.05
CA THR A 242 -16.27 6.02 -13.96
C THR A 242 -14.96 5.42 -13.45
N MET A 243 -13.97 5.37 -14.35
CA MET A 243 -12.58 5.07 -14.03
C MET A 243 -12.11 5.86 -12.80
N ASN A 244 -11.47 5.15 -11.85
CA ASN A 244 -10.72 5.72 -10.73
C ASN A 244 -9.77 6.82 -11.25
N THR A 245 -10.19 8.07 -11.06
CA THR A 245 -9.44 9.25 -11.48
C THR A 245 -8.62 9.72 -10.29
N TYR A 246 -7.28 9.63 -10.37
CA TYR A 246 -6.40 9.97 -9.23
C TYR A 246 -6.09 11.48 -9.11
N VAL A 247 -6.36 12.28 -10.16
CA VAL A 247 -6.30 13.75 -10.11
C VAL A 247 -7.53 14.31 -10.78
N THR A 248 -8.27 15.14 -10.08
CA THR A 248 -9.47 15.79 -10.61
C THR A 248 -9.09 16.91 -11.59
N GLY A 249 -9.46 16.77 -12.87
CA GLY A 249 -9.20 17.80 -13.89
C GLY A 249 -9.77 19.18 -13.53
N ALA A 250 -10.94 19.20 -12.89
CA ALA A 250 -11.55 20.41 -12.34
C ALA A 250 -10.69 21.08 -11.25
N ALA A 251 -9.98 20.30 -10.41
CA ALA A 251 -9.10 20.84 -9.38
C ALA A 251 -7.86 21.52 -9.99
N ILE A 252 -7.25 20.91 -11.01
CA ILE A 252 -6.13 21.51 -11.76
C ILE A 252 -6.55 22.87 -12.32
N ARG A 253 -7.73 22.93 -12.95
CA ARG A 253 -8.26 24.17 -13.53
C ARG A 253 -8.49 25.23 -12.46
N ALA A 254 -9.17 24.88 -11.36
CA ALA A 254 -9.45 25.81 -10.28
C ALA A 254 -8.16 26.36 -9.63
N LEU A 255 -7.17 25.49 -9.39
CA LEU A 255 -5.87 25.88 -8.82
C LEU A 255 -5.05 26.76 -9.78
N ARG A 256 -5.15 26.50 -11.09
CA ARG A 256 -4.52 27.32 -12.13
C ARG A 256 -5.14 28.72 -12.18
N GLU A 257 -6.47 28.79 -12.23
CA GLU A 257 -7.22 30.05 -12.30
C GLU A 257 -7.05 30.89 -11.02
N LYS A 258 -7.01 30.25 -9.84
CA LYS A 258 -6.72 30.92 -8.55
C LYS A 258 -5.35 31.62 -8.55
N ARG A 259 -4.40 31.13 -9.34
CA ARG A 259 -3.07 31.74 -9.51
C ARG A 259 -2.96 32.68 -10.72
N GLY A 260 -4.07 32.97 -11.39
CA GLY A 260 -4.10 33.86 -12.55
C GLY A 260 -3.30 33.33 -13.75
N MET A 261 -3.02 32.02 -13.83
CA MET A 261 -2.24 31.46 -14.93
C MET A 261 -3.14 31.02 -16.09
N THR A 262 -2.68 31.19 -17.32
CA THR A 262 -3.30 30.59 -18.52
C THR A 262 -2.88 29.12 -18.69
N GLN A 263 -3.61 28.34 -19.50
CA GLN A 263 -3.21 26.95 -19.82
C GLN A 263 -1.83 26.90 -20.49
N HIS A 264 -1.51 27.90 -21.33
CA HIS A 264 -0.22 28.02 -21.99
C HIS A 264 0.92 28.26 -20.98
N GLU A 265 0.73 29.17 -20.03
CA GLU A 265 1.74 29.45 -18.99
C GLU A 265 1.97 28.26 -18.06
N LEU A 266 0.91 27.54 -17.68
CA LEU A 266 1.05 26.32 -16.90
C LEU A 266 1.80 25.24 -17.68
N ALA A 267 1.48 25.06 -18.97
CA ALA A 267 2.14 24.11 -19.84
C ALA A 267 3.63 24.44 -20.03
N ALA A 268 3.96 25.72 -20.23
CA ALA A 268 5.34 26.20 -20.35
C ALA A 268 6.15 25.90 -19.07
N LYS A 269 5.59 26.16 -17.88
CA LYS A 269 6.25 25.85 -16.59
C LYS A 269 6.47 24.35 -16.36
N LEU A 270 5.63 23.51 -16.96
CA LEU A 270 5.70 22.05 -16.83
C LEU A 270 6.43 21.35 -17.98
N PHE A 271 6.90 22.09 -18.98
CA PHE A 271 7.51 21.57 -20.21
C PHE A 271 6.60 20.56 -20.95
N VAL A 272 5.31 20.87 -21.03
CA VAL A 272 4.31 20.09 -21.77
C VAL A 272 3.58 20.96 -22.79
N SER A 273 2.80 20.35 -23.68
CA SER A 273 1.93 21.12 -24.56
C SER A 273 0.71 21.68 -23.81
N ASP A 274 0.27 22.86 -24.21
CA ASP A 274 -1.01 23.46 -23.82
C ASP A 274 -2.20 22.50 -24.03
N LYS A 275 -2.17 21.74 -25.13
CA LYS A 275 -3.14 20.67 -25.41
C LYS A 275 -3.15 19.57 -24.35
N ALA A 276 -2.00 19.26 -23.73
CA ALA A 276 -1.94 18.29 -22.63
C ALA A 276 -2.67 18.82 -21.39
N VAL A 277 -2.40 20.07 -21.01
CA VAL A 277 -3.11 20.74 -19.89
C VAL A 277 -4.61 20.80 -20.14
N SER A 278 -5.03 21.18 -21.35
CA SER A 278 -6.44 21.19 -21.74
C SER A 278 -7.11 19.81 -21.64
N LYS A 279 -6.41 18.74 -22.04
CA LYS A 279 -6.90 17.36 -21.87
C LYS A 279 -7.04 16.98 -20.39
N TRP A 280 -6.11 17.42 -19.54
CA TRP A 280 -6.18 17.17 -18.09
C TRP A 280 -7.37 17.88 -17.46
N GLU A 281 -7.55 19.16 -17.74
CA GLU A 281 -8.64 19.97 -17.18
C GLU A 281 -10.02 19.51 -17.64
N THR A 282 -10.12 18.91 -18.84
CA THR A 282 -11.38 18.38 -19.40
C THR A 282 -11.64 16.91 -19.06
N GLY A 283 -10.75 16.26 -18.28
CA GLY A 283 -10.87 14.84 -17.94
C GLY A 283 -10.66 13.87 -19.12
N LYS A 284 -10.17 14.38 -20.27
CA LYS A 284 -9.89 13.60 -21.48
C LYS A 284 -8.50 12.94 -21.47
N GLY A 285 -7.77 13.10 -20.38
CA GLY A 285 -6.46 12.52 -20.13
C GLY A 285 -5.96 12.96 -18.76
N PHE A 286 -4.85 12.40 -18.29
CA PHE A 286 -4.34 12.67 -16.94
C PHE A 286 -2.84 13.01 -17.00
N PRO A 287 -2.33 13.85 -16.07
CA PRO A 287 -0.90 14.12 -15.97
C PRO A 287 -0.19 12.85 -15.55
N SER A 288 0.91 12.49 -16.22
CA SER A 288 1.69 11.30 -15.84
C SER A 288 2.15 11.40 -14.38
N ILE A 289 2.32 10.25 -13.70
CA ILE A 289 2.76 10.24 -12.29
C ILE A 289 4.07 11.00 -12.07
N ALA A 290 4.98 10.97 -13.05
CA ALA A 290 6.25 11.71 -13.04
C ALA A 290 6.10 13.24 -13.20
N LEU A 291 4.90 13.72 -13.55
CA LEU A 291 4.55 15.15 -13.64
C LEU A 291 3.79 15.62 -12.41
N VAL A 292 3.20 14.74 -11.60
CA VAL A 292 2.32 15.12 -10.47
C VAL A 292 3.07 15.98 -9.45
N GLU A 293 4.31 15.63 -9.08
CA GLU A 293 5.09 16.42 -8.11
C GLU A 293 5.45 17.82 -8.65
N ARG A 294 5.83 17.90 -9.93
CA ARG A 294 6.10 19.17 -10.60
C ARG A 294 4.83 20.02 -10.73
N LEU A 295 3.71 19.39 -11.08
CA LEU A 295 2.40 20.03 -11.16
C LEU A 295 1.96 20.59 -9.79
N ALA A 296 2.09 19.81 -8.72
CA ALA A 296 1.80 20.25 -7.35
C ALA A 296 2.68 21.43 -6.94
N LYS A 297 3.98 21.38 -7.27
CA LYS A 297 4.93 22.47 -7.00
C LYS A 297 4.59 23.74 -7.78
N THR A 298 4.27 23.64 -9.07
CA THR A 298 3.89 24.79 -9.91
C THR A 298 2.55 25.38 -9.49
N LEU A 299 1.64 24.53 -9.03
CA LEU A 299 0.37 24.91 -8.43
C LEU A 299 0.48 25.05 -6.91
N GLU A 300 1.65 25.31 -6.33
CA GLU A 300 1.94 25.55 -4.90
C GLU A 300 0.94 24.90 -3.91
N VAL A 301 0.66 23.61 -4.10
CA VAL A 301 -0.21 22.79 -3.25
C VAL A 301 0.54 21.52 -2.89
N SER A 302 0.07 20.85 -1.84
CA SER A 302 0.59 19.51 -1.53
C SER A 302 0.13 18.50 -2.59
N VAL A 303 0.90 17.43 -2.79
CA VAL A 303 0.47 16.32 -3.67
C VAL A 303 -0.86 15.72 -3.20
N PRO A 304 -1.10 15.46 -1.89
CA PRO A 304 -2.40 15.02 -1.41
C PRO A 304 -3.56 15.94 -1.79
N GLU A 305 -3.40 17.26 -1.63
CA GLU A 305 -4.40 18.26 -2.00
C GLU A 305 -4.68 18.29 -3.50
N LEU A 306 -3.64 18.12 -4.33
CA LEU A 306 -3.81 18.00 -5.78
C LEU A 306 -4.57 16.74 -6.17
N LEU A 307 -4.35 15.62 -5.48
CA LEU A 307 -4.98 14.33 -5.75
C LEU A 307 -6.43 14.28 -5.25
N SER A 308 -6.70 14.79 -4.04
CA SER A 308 -8.06 14.83 -3.47
C SER A 308 -8.94 15.87 -4.16
N GLY A 309 -8.34 16.96 -4.67
CA GLY A 309 -9.08 18.12 -5.18
C GLY A 309 -9.73 18.95 -4.08
N GLU A 310 -9.50 18.60 -2.81
CA GLU A 310 -10.00 19.31 -1.65
C GLU A 310 -8.87 20.15 -1.06
N ALA A 311 -9.07 21.47 -1.01
CA ALA A 311 -8.14 22.37 -0.36
C ALA A 311 -8.18 22.17 1.15
N VAL A 312 -7.07 21.71 1.75
CA VAL A 312 -6.93 21.60 3.20
C VAL A 312 -6.70 23.00 3.75
N VAL A 313 -7.77 23.66 4.19
CA VAL A 313 -7.70 25.00 4.78
C VAL A 313 -7.55 24.88 6.28
N ASN A 314 -6.41 25.31 6.82
CA ASN A 314 -6.23 25.44 8.26
C ASN A 314 -7.20 26.51 8.81
N VAL A 315 -8.15 26.06 9.64
CA VAL A 315 -9.18 26.90 10.25
C VAL A 315 -8.66 27.69 11.46
N ASN A 316 -7.53 27.29 12.05
CA ASN A 316 -6.92 27.94 13.21
C ASN A 316 -5.95 29.06 12.79
N ARG A 317 -6.50 30.14 12.21
CA ARG A 317 -5.72 31.24 11.61
C ARG A 317 -4.92 32.12 12.61
N ALA A 318 -5.02 31.87 13.92
CA ALA A 318 -4.39 32.69 14.96
C ALA A 318 -3.42 31.91 15.88
N SER A 319 -3.10 30.64 15.57
CA SER A 319 -2.10 29.83 16.30
C SER A 319 -2.31 29.78 17.82
N ASN A 320 -3.52 29.45 18.28
CA ASN A 320 -3.77 29.25 19.71
C ASN A 320 -2.94 28.07 20.24
N MET A 321 -2.00 28.34 21.16
CA MET A 321 -1.09 27.33 21.71
C MET A 321 -1.82 26.20 22.43
N LEU A 322 -2.96 26.48 23.08
CA LEU A 322 -3.78 25.47 23.75
C LEU A 322 -4.48 24.51 22.77
N LYS A 323 -4.51 24.86 21.48
CA LYS A 323 -5.00 24.01 20.39
C LYS A 323 -3.84 23.43 19.56
N SER A 324 -2.65 23.34 20.16
CA SER A 324 -1.52 22.69 19.48
C SER A 324 -1.78 21.20 19.37
N GLU A 325 -1.58 20.68 18.17
CA GLU A 325 -1.62 19.26 17.88
C GLU A 325 -0.20 18.68 18.00
N LEU A 326 -0.11 17.47 18.55
CA LEU A 326 1.14 16.73 18.74
C LEU A 326 1.15 15.50 17.85
N TYR A 327 2.33 15.18 17.31
CA TYR A 327 2.56 14.02 16.46
C TYR A 327 3.85 13.34 16.91
N VAL A 328 3.84 12.01 16.95
CA VAL A 328 5.04 11.23 17.26
C VAL A 328 5.26 10.18 16.18
N CYS A 329 6.48 10.14 15.66
CA CYS A 329 6.86 9.10 14.71
C CYS A 329 7.17 7.78 15.44
N PRO A 330 6.46 6.68 15.18
CA PRO A 330 6.74 5.38 15.80
C PRO A 330 8.07 4.76 15.36
N VAL A 331 8.64 5.22 14.24
CA VAL A 331 9.89 4.67 13.68
C VAL A 331 11.13 5.29 14.31
N CYS A 332 11.15 6.63 14.46
CA CYS A 332 12.33 7.35 14.93
C CYS A 332 12.13 8.12 16.23
N GLY A 333 10.91 8.13 16.79
CA GLY A 333 10.59 8.85 18.03
C GLY A 333 10.61 10.38 17.90
N ASN A 334 10.64 10.91 16.66
CA ASN A 334 10.57 12.35 16.41
C ASN A 334 9.22 12.91 16.88
N VAL A 335 9.26 14.04 17.58
CA VAL A 335 8.09 14.71 18.13
C VAL A 335 7.88 15.99 17.35
N VAL A 336 6.73 16.10 16.70
CA VAL A 336 6.35 17.28 15.91
C VAL A 336 5.15 17.93 16.57
N ARG A 337 5.12 19.26 16.53
CA ARG A 337 4.01 20.07 17.01
C ARG A 337 3.55 20.98 15.90
N ALA A 338 2.24 21.15 15.76
CA ALA A 338 1.65 22.21 14.97
C ALA A 338 0.67 23.02 15.85
N THR A 339 0.58 24.34 15.65
CA THR A 339 -0.37 25.20 16.39
C THR A 339 -1.80 25.11 15.84
N GLY A 340 -2.10 24.09 15.06
CA GLY A 340 -3.37 23.77 14.44
C GLY A 340 -3.17 22.68 13.37
N SER A 341 -4.26 22.32 12.69
CA SER A 341 -4.28 21.14 11.83
C SER A 341 -3.27 21.18 10.70
N ALA A 342 -2.45 20.12 10.62
CA ALA A 342 -1.37 19.99 9.67
C ALA A 342 -1.19 18.56 9.19
N HIS A 343 -0.90 18.39 7.89
CA HIS A 343 -0.41 17.11 7.39
C HIS A 343 1.07 16.97 7.70
N VAL A 344 1.39 16.19 8.73
CA VAL A 344 2.77 15.91 9.13
C VAL A 344 3.21 14.54 8.59
N SER A 345 4.40 14.48 8.01
CA SER A 345 5.00 13.23 7.54
C SER A 345 6.40 13.04 8.14
N CYS A 346 6.72 11.82 8.58
CA CYS A 346 8.04 11.46 9.09
C CYS A 346 8.35 10.00 8.71
N CYS A 347 9.59 9.66 8.37
CA CYS A 347 10.01 8.30 7.97
C CYS A 347 9.13 7.67 6.86
N GLY A 348 8.57 8.48 5.97
CA GLY A 348 7.73 8.02 4.86
C GLY A 348 6.29 7.66 5.24
N ILE A 349 5.86 7.91 6.47
CA ILE A 349 4.47 7.76 6.92
C ILE A 349 3.85 9.12 7.26
N THR A 350 2.56 9.26 7.02
CA THR A 350 1.76 10.37 7.54
C THR A 350 1.48 10.11 9.01
N LEU A 351 1.81 11.06 9.87
CA LEU A 351 1.62 10.94 11.30
C LEU A 351 0.19 11.35 11.65
N PRO A 352 -0.57 10.51 12.38
CA PRO A 352 -1.86 10.91 12.91
C PRO A 352 -1.68 11.91 14.05
N GLU A 353 -2.67 12.78 14.21
CA GLU A 353 -2.80 13.65 15.38
C GLU A 353 -2.93 12.78 16.63
N LEU A 354 -2.15 13.09 17.67
CA LEU A 354 -2.28 12.40 18.95
C LEU A 354 -3.47 12.96 19.73
N GLU A 355 -4.40 12.07 20.07
CA GLU A 355 -5.47 12.35 21.02
C GLU A 355 -5.01 11.98 22.43
N ALA A 356 -5.25 12.87 23.39
CA ALA A 356 -4.90 12.61 24.78
C ALA A 356 -5.92 11.66 25.41
N GLU A 357 -5.45 10.53 25.91
CA GLU A 357 -6.25 9.54 26.61
C GLU A 357 -6.44 9.92 28.09
N PRO A 358 -7.52 9.43 28.74
CA PRO A 358 -7.68 9.57 30.17
C PRO A 358 -6.52 8.88 30.90
N VAL A 359 -6.04 9.50 31.97
CA VAL A 359 -4.93 9.00 32.78
C VAL A 359 -5.32 7.70 33.47
N ASP A 360 -4.47 6.68 33.38
CA ASP A 360 -4.58 5.44 34.14
C ASP A 360 -3.64 5.43 35.35
N GLU A 361 -3.77 4.43 36.23
CA GLU A 361 -2.93 4.29 37.43
C GLU A 361 -1.44 4.11 37.11
N ALA A 362 -1.09 3.59 35.92
CA ALA A 362 0.29 3.31 35.53
C ALA A 362 1.02 4.55 34.96
N HIS A 363 0.27 5.52 34.46
CA HIS A 363 0.77 6.76 33.85
C HIS A 363 0.40 8.00 34.66
N GLU A 364 0.01 7.82 35.93
CA GLU A 364 -0.26 8.94 36.82
C GLU A 364 1.02 9.74 37.09
N VAL A 365 0.89 11.05 36.94
CA VAL A 365 1.96 12.01 37.21
C VAL A 365 1.62 12.78 38.49
N THR A 366 2.59 12.83 39.39
CA THR A 366 2.55 13.70 40.56
C THR A 366 3.02 15.08 40.13
N VAL A 367 2.22 16.09 40.42
CA VAL A 367 2.54 17.49 40.11
C VAL A 367 2.50 18.27 41.40
N GLU A 368 3.66 18.78 41.81
CA GLU A 368 3.82 19.63 42.97
C GLU A 368 4.14 21.06 42.53
N LYS A 369 3.62 22.05 43.25
CA LYS A 369 3.98 23.44 43.03
C LYS A 369 5.04 23.85 44.04
N ILE A 370 6.25 24.13 43.56
CA ILE A 370 7.36 24.60 44.38
C ILE A 370 7.66 26.04 43.94
N GLU A 371 7.32 27.01 44.79
CA GLU A 371 7.42 28.45 44.50
C GLU A 371 6.72 28.84 43.18
N HIS A 372 7.52 29.11 42.15
CA HIS A 372 7.09 29.51 40.81
C HIS A 372 7.25 28.41 39.78
N GLU A 373 7.51 27.16 40.19
CA GLU A 373 7.70 26.01 39.30
C GLU A 373 6.66 24.90 39.56
N TRP A 374 6.23 24.25 38.48
CA TRP A 374 5.60 22.95 38.50
C TRP A 374 6.69 21.89 38.46
N PHE A 375 6.80 21.09 39.51
CA PHE A 375 7.67 19.93 39.58
C PHE A 375 6.84 18.68 39.29
N VAL A 376 7.19 17.98 38.21
CA VAL A 376 6.46 16.82 37.70
C VAL A 376 7.32 15.58 37.88
N THR A 377 6.78 14.59 38.58
CA THR A 377 7.41 13.28 38.81
C THR A 377 6.42 12.16 38.52
N THR A 378 6.94 10.96 38.26
CA THR A 378 6.10 9.77 38.07
C THR A 378 6.89 8.50 38.36
N ALA A 379 6.18 7.47 38.81
CA ALA A 379 6.72 6.12 39.01
C ALA A 379 6.70 5.27 37.72
N HIS A 380 6.45 5.88 36.56
CA HIS A 380 6.39 5.20 35.28
C HIS A 380 7.70 4.47 34.93
N PRO A 381 7.67 3.25 34.35
CA PRO A 381 8.86 2.52 33.92
C PRO A 381 9.67 3.31 32.86
N MET A 382 10.99 3.38 33.02
CA MET A 382 11.89 4.04 32.08
C MET A 382 12.90 3.04 31.52
N THR A 383 12.42 1.96 30.91
CA THR A 383 13.27 0.95 30.26
C THR A 383 13.55 1.31 28.80
N LYS A 384 14.49 0.61 28.15
CA LYS A 384 14.76 0.77 26.71
C LYS A 384 13.54 0.55 25.83
N GLU A 385 12.64 -0.34 26.24
CA GLU A 385 11.45 -0.72 25.46
C GLU A 385 10.20 0.06 25.87
N HIS A 386 10.12 0.52 27.11
CA HIS A 386 8.96 1.21 27.67
C HIS A 386 9.41 2.42 28.49
N HIS A 387 9.15 3.63 27.97
CA HIS A 387 9.56 4.88 28.59
C HIS A 387 8.64 6.04 28.18
N LEU A 388 8.62 7.08 29.01
CA LEU A 388 8.09 8.37 28.61
C LEU A 388 9.07 9.05 27.66
N SER A 389 8.56 9.51 26.52
CA SER A 389 9.37 10.14 25.47
C SER A 389 9.52 11.64 25.67
N PHE A 390 8.49 12.30 26.22
CA PHE A 390 8.54 13.72 26.55
C PHE A 390 7.44 14.08 27.56
N VAL A 391 7.64 15.23 28.19
CA VAL A 391 6.61 15.96 28.93
C VAL A 391 6.55 17.38 28.35
N ALA A 392 5.35 17.92 28.19
CA ALA A 392 5.11 19.24 27.66
C ALA A 392 4.14 20.03 28.53
N TYR A 393 4.40 21.31 28.73
CA TYR A 393 3.52 22.24 29.42
C TYR A 393 3.08 23.36 28.47
N VAL A 394 1.78 23.50 28.32
CA VAL A 394 1.14 24.38 27.34
C VAL A 394 0.28 25.41 28.04
N THR A 395 0.50 26.67 27.73
CA THR A 395 -0.26 27.82 28.23
C THR A 395 -0.85 28.57 27.02
N GLY A 396 -1.54 29.70 27.25
CA GLY A 396 -2.12 30.48 26.16
C GLY A 396 -1.09 31.01 25.15
N ASP A 397 0.13 31.31 25.59
CA ASP A 397 1.18 31.97 24.82
C ASP A 397 2.45 31.13 24.64
N ARG A 398 2.64 30.06 25.43
CA ARG A 398 3.84 29.22 25.41
C ARG A 398 3.53 27.75 25.34
N PHE A 399 4.46 27.01 24.75
CA PHE A 399 4.52 25.57 24.85
C PHE A 399 5.97 25.17 25.00
N GLU A 400 6.26 24.63 26.18
CA GLU A 400 7.56 24.13 26.61
C GLU A 400 7.54 22.60 26.56
N LEU A 401 8.59 21.99 25.98
CA LEU A 401 8.72 20.54 25.85
C LEU A 401 10.06 20.10 26.41
N VAL A 402 10.04 19.10 27.27
CA VAL A 402 11.23 18.43 27.79
C VAL A 402 11.26 17.01 27.24
N LYS A 403 12.28 16.71 26.45
CA LYS A 403 12.51 15.37 25.91
C LYS A 403 13.06 14.47 27.02
N LEU A 404 12.52 13.27 27.12
CA LEU A 404 12.98 12.23 28.04
C LEU A 404 13.56 11.06 27.23
N PHE A 405 14.45 10.32 27.87
CA PHE A 405 15.14 9.19 27.27
C PHE A 405 15.03 7.95 28.17
N PRO A 406 15.12 6.73 27.61
CA PRO A 406 15.20 5.53 28.42
C PRO A 406 16.25 5.62 29.52
N GLU A 407 16.02 4.92 30.63
CA GLU A 407 16.93 4.78 31.78
C GLU A 407 17.19 6.11 32.52
N SER A 408 16.43 7.17 32.23
CA SER A 408 16.47 8.42 32.97
C SER A 408 15.39 8.49 34.06
N THR A 409 15.66 9.25 35.12
CA THR A 409 14.63 9.61 36.11
C THR A 409 13.67 10.62 35.49
N VAL A 410 12.38 10.49 35.79
CA VAL A 410 11.37 11.44 35.32
C VAL A 410 11.18 12.53 36.35
N GLU A 411 12.02 13.56 36.25
CA GLU A 411 11.96 14.77 37.07
C GLU A 411 11.97 15.99 36.14
N VAL A 412 10.80 16.59 35.92
CA VAL A 412 10.64 17.69 34.97
C VAL A 412 10.15 18.94 35.68
N ARG A 413 10.71 20.09 35.31
CA ARG A 413 10.35 21.41 35.87
C ARG A 413 9.83 22.32 34.77
N PHE A 414 8.72 22.99 35.06
CA PHE A 414 8.17 24.05 34.22
C PHE A 414 7.89 25.29 35.07
N PHE A 415 8.11 26.49 34.54
CA PHE A 415 7.67 27.69 35.25
C PHE A 415 6.14 27.78 35.28
N SER A 416 5.58 27.92 36.48
CA SER A 416 4.16 28.13 36.71
C SER A 416 3.77 29.55 36.27
N ARG A 417 2.95 29.65 35.21
CA ARG A 417 2.52 30.91 34.60
C ARG A 417 1.00 31.06 34.52
N GLY A 418 0.30 30.49 35.50
CA GLY A 418 -1.17 30.46 35.55
C GLY A 418 -1.73 29.14 35.05
N ARG A 419 -2.90 29.17 34.42
CA ARG A 419 -3.60 27.97 33.93
C ARG A 419 -2.91 27.41 32.70
N GLY A 420 -2.75 26.10 32.66
CA GLY A 420 -2.14 25.41 31.53
C GLY A 420 -2.60 23.96 31.41
N VAL A 421 -2.10 23.29 30.39
CA VAL A 421 -2.29 21.86 30.16
C VAL A 421 -0.94 21.20 30.12
N LEU A 422 -0.75 20.22 31.00
CA LEU A 422 0.39 19.31 30.99
C LEU A 422 0.05 18.13 30.08
N TYR A 423 1.01 17.75 29.24
CA TYR A 423 0.98 16.57 28.39
C TYR A 423 2.19 15.70 28.67
N TRP A 424 2.04 14.38 28.61
CA TRP A 424 3.16 13.45 28.64
C TRP A 424 2.85 12.27 27.73
N TYR A 425 3.88 11.76 27.06
CA TYR A 425 3.72 10.72 26.05
C TYR A 425 4.54 9.49 26.41
N CYS A 426 3.85 8.35 26.47
CA CYS A 426 4.45 7.03 26.58
C CYS A 426 4.63 6.40 25.20
N ASN A 427 5.79 5.81 24.93
CA ASN A 427 6.06 5.18 23.64
C ASN A 427 5.17 3.95 23.33
N GLN A 428 4.55 3.35 24.34
CA GLN A 428 3.64 2.21 24.19
C GLN A 428 2.16 2.57 24.38
N HIS A 429 1.85 3.52 25.27
CA HIS A 429 0.48 3.80 25.71
C HIS A 429 -0.07 5.13 25.20
N GLY A 430 0.69 5.92 24.45
CA GLY A 430 0.19 7.12 23.79
C GLY A 430 0.31 8.39 24.64
N LEU A 431 -0.54 9.37 24.33
CA LEU A 431 -0.49 10.72 24.90
C LEU A 431 -1.49 10.84 26.04
N PHE A 432 -1.09 11.48 27.13
CA PHE A 432 -1.95 11.80 28.26
C PHE A 432 -1.98 13.31 28.50
N SER A 433 -3.02 13.80 29.19
CA SER A 433 -3.10 15.22 29.54
C SER A 433 -3.76 15.48 30.89
N ARG A 434 -3.35 16.58 31.53
CA ARG A 434 -3.94 17.10 32.78
C ARG A 434 -3.93 18.61 32.79
N ARG A 435 -5.03 19.23 33.21
CA ARG A 435 -5.09 20.69 33.42
C ARG A 435 -4.45 21.05 34.76
N LEU A 436 -3.62 22.08 34.75
CA LEU A 436 -2.93 22.65 35.92
C LEU A 436 -3.46 24.04 36.26
#